data_AF-A0A8T9S6Z1-F1
#
_entry.id   AF-A0A8T9S6Z1-F1
#
_cell.length_a   1.000
_cell.length_b   1.000
_cell.length_c   1.000
_cell.angle_alpha   90.00
_cell.angle_beta   90.00
_cell.angle_gamma   90.00
#
_symmetry.space_group_name_H-M   'P 1'
#
loop_
_entity.id
_entity.type
_entity.pdbx_description
1 polymer ?
#
loop_
_entity_poly.entity_id
_entity_poly.type
_entity_poly.pdbx_seq_one_letter_code
_entity_poly.pdbx_strand_id
1 'polypeptide(L)'
;MDEPQTSLPTTKVARAARFAKTGFNVGTNYIKHYAKKAVGAESTTEDLHAANAAELYGTLSEMKGSVLKVAQMLAMEKNMLPAAYAEQFAQAQYSTPPLSGPLVVKAFRDAFGKSPYQLFDAFEPEARQAASIGQVHLARKNGKELAVKVQYPGVADSIKSDIRLVKPIALRIMGLNESQVRPYLEEVETRLLEETDYKLELLRGQEIAAQCQALPHLQFPAYYPEFSTARILTMDWLPGQHLKEFLATNPTQEVRNQIGQALWDFYQFQFNTLHRLHADPHPGNFLMRADHGGTLGVLDFGCVKDVPQDVYQLFKDLLAPETIADEARLAELLTQAGVLRSTDAPAMRALYLRTLQVSLELVGRPFRQPTFDFGDPAYMAALYALGDDLMADPELRKQREPRGSEHFIYLNRTYVGLFALLTELGAAVETGVAM
;
A
#
# COMPACT_ATOMS: atom_id res chain seq x y z
N MET A 1 12.15 1.50 -22.70
CA MET A 1 12.96 0.80 -21.69
C MET A 1 13.96 1.81 -21.20
N ASP A 2 13.85 2.27 -19.97
CA ASP A 2 14.81 3.18 -19.36
C ASP A 2 16.14 2.46 -19.13
N GLU A 3 17.27 3.14 -19.32
CA GLU A 3 18.60 2.54 -19.09
C GLU A 3 18.77 2.12 -17.62
N PRO A 4 19.38 0.94 -17.35
CA PRO A 4 19.66 0.50 -15.98
C PRO A 4 20.58 1.50 -15.27
N GLN A 5 20.20 1.91 -14.05
CA GLN A 5 21.03 2.84 -13.30
C GLN A 5 22.31 2.16 -12.82
N THR A 6 23.44 2.81 -13.11
CA THR A 6 24.79 2.34 -12.80
C THR A 6 25.30 2.81 -11.44
N SER A 7 24.64 3.81 -10.83
CA SER A 7 24.99 4.31 -9.49
C SER A 7 23.75 4.78 -8.72
N LEU A 8 23.78 4.58 -7.40
CA LEU A 8 22.75 5.05 -6.47
C LEU A 8 23.40 5.76 -5.28
N PRO A 9 22.81 6.86 -4.77
CA PRO A 9 23.23 7.45 -3.51
C PRO A 9 22.81 6.53 -2.36
N THR A 10 23.76 5.74 -1.87
CA THR A 10 23.54 4.74 -0.81
C THR A 10 23.84 5.26 0.59
N THR A 11 24.65 6.32 0.72
CA THR A 11 25.03 6.90 2.03
C THR A 11 24.14 8.07 2.41
N LYS A 12 23.94 8.28 3.72
CA LYS A 12 23.15 9.41 4.25
C LYS A 12 23.65 10.76 3.73
N VAL A 13 24.97 10.93 3.60
CA VAL A 13 25.60 12.17 3.10
C VAL A 13 25.32 12.37 1.61
N ALA A 14 25.48 11.32 0.79
CA ALA A 14 25.20 11.41 -0.65
C ALA A 14 23.71 11.72 -0.91
N ARG A 15 22.82 11.12 -0.12
CA ARG A 15 21.37 11.36 -0.19
C ARG A 15 21.00 12.78 0.25
N ALA A 16 21.58 13.28 1.34
CA ALA A 16 21.39 14.66 1.80
C ALA A 16 21.88 15.70 0.77
N ALA A 17 23.00 15.45 0.10
CA ALA A 17 23.52 16.34 -0.94
C ALA A 17 22.57 16.46 -2.14
N ARG A 18 21.89 15.37 -2.53
CA ARG A 18 20.86 15.38 -3.58
C ARG A 18 19.69 16.27 -3.17
N PHE A 19 19.14 16.08 -1.98
CA PHE A 19 18.07 16.93 -1.45
C PHE A 19 18.47 18.41 -1.30
N ALA A 20 19.71 18.70 -0.91
CA ALA A 20 20.20 20.07 -0.83
C ALA A 20 20.20 20.78 -2.19
N LYS A 21 20.60 20.07 -3.26
CA LYS A 21 20.52 20.56 -4.64
C LYS A 21 19.07 20.84 -5.05
N THR A 22 18.16 19.93 -4.76
CA THR A 22 16.72 20.08 -5.04
C THR A 22 16.12 21.25 -4.28
N GLY A 23 16.45 21.39 -2.99
CA GLY A 23 16.00 22.51 -2.16
C GLY A 23 16.49 23.86 -2.69
N PHE A 24 17.72 23.93 -3.21
CA PHE A 24 18.24 25.12 -3.89
C PHE A 24 17.43 25.42 -5.17
N ASN A 25 17.19 24.41 -6.02
CA ASN A 25 16.44 24.57 -7.26
C ASN A 25 14.99 25.02 -7.00
N VAL A 26 14.27 24.39 -6.06
CA VAL A 26 12.94 24.81 -5.60
C VAL A 26 12.98 26.26 -5.07
N GLY A 27 13.98 26.59 -4.25
CA GLY A 27 14.18 27.95 -3.72
C GLY A 27 14.35 29.00 -4.84
N THR A 28 15.15 28.68 -5.87
CA THR A 28 15.31 29.56 -7.04
C THR A 28 14.02 29.73 -7.85
N ASN A 29 13.19 28.69 -7.96
CA ASN A 29 11.89 28.80 -8.62
C ASN A 29 10.94 29.75 -7.87
N TYR A 30 10.92 29.69 -6.53
CA TYR A 30 10.19 30.67 -5.71
C TYR A 30 10.70 32.10 -5.94
N ILE A 31 12.02 32.31 -5.93
CA ILE A 31 12.61 33.64 -6.20
C ILE A 31 12.20 34.15 -7.59
N LYS A 32 12.29 33.31 -8.62
CA LYS A 32 11.88 33.67 -9.99
C LYS A 32 10.39 34.02 -10.06
N HIS A 33 9.52 33.27 -9.39
CA HIS A 33 8.08 33.53 -9.35
C HIS A 33 7.77 34.90 -8.73
N TYR A 34 8.34 35.18 -7.54
CA TYR A 34 8.11 36.46 -6.86
C TYR A 34 8.76 37.64 -7.60
N ALA A 35 9.93 37.44 -8.21
CA ALA A 35 10.57 38.46 -9.05
C ALA A 35 9.72 38.79 -10.28
N LYS A 36 9.19 37.78 -10.99
CA LYS A 36 8.27 37.96 -12.12
C LYS A 36 7.00 38.72 -11.73
N LYS A 37 6.38 38.35 -10.60
CA LYS A 37 5.23 39.08 -10.05
C LYS A 37 5.56 40.54 -9.72
N ALA A 38 6.72 40.79 -9.12
CA ALA A 38 7.15 42.13 -8.75
C ALA A 38 7.39 43.05 -9.97
N VAL A 39 7.77 42.49 -11.12
CA VAL A 39 7.94 43.24 -12.38
C VAL A 39 6.70 43.23 -13.28
N GLY A 40 5.55 42.76 -12.77
CA GLY A 40 4.28 42.74 -13.50
C GLY A 40 4.17 41.70 -14.61
N ALA A 41 5.09 40.73 -14.68
CA ALA A 41 5.01 39.63 -15.63
C ALA A 41 4.02 38.55 -15.15
N GLU A 42 3.31 37.93 -16.09
CA GLU A 42 2.43 36.80 -15.79
C GLU A 42 3.27 35.61 -15.26
N SER A 43 3.01 35.23 -14.01
CA SER A 43 3.50 34.00 -13.41
C SER A 43 2.44 33.51 -12.44
N THR A 44 1.81 32.40 -12.78
CA THR A 44 0.76 31.80 -11.94
C THR A 44 1.38 30.94 -10.85
N THR A 45 0.60 30.67 -9.81
CA THR A 45 0.99 29.71 -8.76
C THR A 45 1.09 28.28 -9.32
N GLU A 46 0.32 27.98 -10.38
CA GLU A 46 0.33 26.69 -11.09
C GLU A 46 1.67 26.45 -11.80
N ASP A 47 2.23 27.45 -12.49
CA ASP A 47 3.55 27.35 -13.14
C ASP A 47 4.67 27.03 -12.14
N LEU A 48 4.61 27.66 -10.96
CA LEU A 48 5.55 27.43 -9.87
C LEU A 48 5.43 26.00 -9.33
N HIS A 49 4.20 25.51 -9.14
CA HIS A 49 3.96 24.14 -8.69
C HIS A 49 4.41 23.11 -9.73
N ALA A 50 4.15 23.33 -11.01
CA ALA A 50 4.59 22.45 -12.09
C ALA A 50 6.13 22.35 -12.16
N ALA A 51 6.84 23.47 -12.11
CA ALA A 51 8.30 23.49 -12.13
C ALA A 51 8.92 22.78 -10.91
N ASN A 52 8.35 23.00 -9.72
CA ASN A 52 8.82 22.35 -8.50
C ASN A 52 8.46 20.85 -8.46
N ALA A 53 7.30 20.46 -8.99
CA ALA A 53 6.88 19.07 -9.07
C ALA A 53 7.83 18.25 -9.95
N ALA A 54 8.22 18.77 -11.11
CA ALA A 54 9.17 18.11 -12.00
C ALA A 54 10.57 17.95 -11.35
N GLU A 55 11.08 19.00 -10.71
CA GLU A 55 12.38 18.98 -10.03
C GLU A 55 12.42 17.98 -8.86
N LEU A 56 11.35 17.96 -8.06
CA LEU A 56 11.19 17.00 -6.97
C LEU A 56 11.06 15.59 -7.52
N TYR A 57 10.20 15.36 -8.52
CA TYR A 57 10.04 14.06 -9.15
C TYR A 57 11.37 13.47 -9.64
N GLY A 58 12.18 14.27 -10.34
CA GLY A 58 13.50 13.84 -10.80
C GLY A 58 14.41 13.40 -9.64
N THR A 59 14.42 14.17 -8.55
CA THR A 59 15.21 13.84 -7.35
C THR A 59 14.71 12.56 -6.68
N LEU A 60 13.39 12.43 -6.49
CA LEU A 60 12.78 11.27 -5.85
C LEU A 60 13.06 10.00 -6.66
N SER A 61 13.00 10.11 -8.00
CA SER A 61 13.33 9.03 -8.95
C SER A 61 14.80 8.63 -8.93
N GLU A 62 15.73 9.59 -8.80
CA GLU A 62 17.17 9.31 -8.62
C GLU A 62 17.46 8.58 -7.30
N MET A 63 16.71 8.89 -6.24
CA MET A 63 16.96 8.38 -4.90
C MET A 63 16.41 6.97 -4.67
N LYS A 64 15.30 6.62 -5.33
CA LYS A 64 14.57 5.34 -5.21
C LYS A 64 14.19 4.97 -3.76
N GLY A 65 13.44 3.86 -3.65
CA GLY A 65 13.09 3.26 -2.38
C GLY A 65 12.22 4.16 -1.51
N SER A 66 12.59 4.33 -0.25
CA SER A 66 11.88 5.11 0.78
C SER A 66 11.36 6.47 0.30
N VAL A 67 12.18 7.26 -0.39
CA VAL A 67 11.84 8.62 -0.83
C VAL A 67 10.78 8.63 -1.92
N LEU A 68 10.93 7.74 -2.90
CA LEU A 68 9.96 7.59 -3.99
C LEU A 68 8.63 7.08 -3.45
N LYS A 69 8.67 6.12 -2.52
CA LYS A 69 7.49 5.56 -1.88
C LYS A 69 6.77 6.58 -1.01
N VAL A 70 7.47 7.46 -0.28
CA VAL A 70 6.85 8.61 0.42
C VAL A 70 6.07 9.47 -0.57
N ALA A 71 6.65 9.79 -1.72
CA ALA A 71 5.97 10.59 -2.74
C ALA A 71 4.75 9.89 -3.33
N GLN A 72 4.84 8.59 -3.62
CA GLN A 72 3.71 7.78 -4.08
C GLN A 72 2.59 7.74 -3.03
N MET A 73 2.91 7.51 -1.75
CA MET A 73 1.93 7.48 -0.67
C MET A 73 1.25 8.84 -0.48
N LEU A 74 2.00 9.94 -0.56
CA LEU A 74 1.44 11.30 -0.49
C LEU A 74 0.57 11.64 -1.71
N ALA A 75 0.86 11.08 -2.89
CA ALA A 75 0.08 11.29 -4.11
C ALA A 75 -1.27 10.55 -4.11
N MET A 76 -1.34 9.42 -3.40
CA MET A 76 -2.58 8.66 -3.24
C MET A 76 -3.59 9.35 -2.32
N GLU A 77 -3.13 10.23 -1.43
CA GLU A 77 -4.00 10.98 -0.52
C GLU A 77 -4.55 12.22 -1.25
N LYS A 78 -5.79 12.11 -1.75
CA LYS A 78 -6.47 13.22 -2.45
C LYS A 78 -6.53 14.47 -1.55
N ASN A 79 -6.30 15.64 -2.12
CA ASN A 79 -6.30 16.97 -1.46
C ASN A 79 -5.12 17.30 -0.52
N MET A 80 -4.14 16.40 -0.36
CA MET A 80 -2.93 16.71 0.41
C MET A 80 -1.86 17.42 -0.41
N LEU A 81 -1.76 17.10 -1.71
CA LEU A 81 -0.82 17.71 -2.63
C LEU A 81 -1.55 18.58 -3.68
N PRO A 82 -0.97 19.71 -4.11
CA PRO A 82 -1.43 20.41 -5.30
C PRO A 82 -1.40 19.47 -6.52
N ALA A 83 -2.36 19.60 -7.43
CA ALA A 83 -2.59 18.68 -8.55
C ALA A 83 -1.31 18.37 -9.37
N ALA A 84 -0.49 19.39 -9.65
CA ALA A 84 0.77 19.22 -10.37
C ALA A 84 1.74 18.23 -9.71
N TYR A 85 1.79 18.17 -8.37
CA TYR A 85 2.61 17.19 -7.66
C TYR A 85 1.97 15.81 -7.67
N ALA A 86 0.65 15.73 -7.44
CA ALA A 86 -0.06 14.46 -7.46
C ALA A 86 0.07 13.76 -8.81
N GLU A 87 -0.10 14.49 -9.92
CA GLU A 87 0.06 13.96 -11.28
C GLU A 87 1.49 13.49 -11.55
N GLN A 88 2.50 14.28 -11.20
CA GLN A 88 3.91 13.90 -11.40
C GLN A 88 4.29 12.69 -10.52
N PHE A 89 3.87 12.66 -9.26
CA PHE A 89 4.19 11.55 -8.35
C PHE A 89 3.40 10.28 -8.67
N ALA A 90 2.23 10.37 -9.30
CA ALA A 90 1.52 9.22 -9.85
C ALA A 90 2.32 8.53 -10.97
N GLN A 91 3.06 9.29 -11.79
CA GLN A 91 3.94 8.72 -12.82
C GLN A 91 5.09 7.90 -12.21
N ALA A 92 5.49 8.20 -10.97
CA ALA A 92 6.57 7.48 -10.27
C ALA A 92 6.22 6.03 -9.95
N GLN A 93 4.95 5.63 -10.03
CA GLN A 93 4.55 4.23 -9.90
C GLN A 93 5.07 3.36 -11.07
N TYR A 94 5.35 3.96 -12.23
CA TYR A 94 5.61 3.22 -13.47
C TYR A 94 7.07 3.28 -13.97
N SER A 95 7.94 4.05 -13.31
CA SER A 95 9.25 4.44 -13.88
C SER A 95 10.43 4.30 -12.92
N THR A 96 10.56 3.15 -12.24
CA THR A 96 11.79 2.86 -11.49
C THR A 96 12.68 1.90 -12.29
N PRO A 97 13.75 2.37 -12.97
CA PRO A 97 14.64 1.47 -13.70
C PRO A 97 15.28 0.45 -12.75
N PRO A 98 15.56 -0.79 -13.15
CA PRO A 98 16.16 -1.78 -12.27
C PRO A 98 17.61 -1.41 -11.89
N LEU A 99 18.11 -1.96 -10.79
CA LEU A 99 19.54 -1.97 -10.48
C LEU A 99 20.29 -2.69 -11.60
N SER A 100 21.48 -2.16 -11.93
CA SER A 100 22.43 -2.90 -12.75
C SER A 100 22.87 -4.21 -12.07
N GLY A 101 23.14 -5.25 -12.87
CA GLY A 101 23.63 -6.55 -12.40
C GLY A 101 24.82 -6.48 -11.43
N PRO A 102 25.82 -5.59 -11.61
CA PRO A 102 26.91 -5.42 -10.65
C PRO A 102 26.47 -5.03 -9.24
N LEU A 103 25.45 -4.16 -9.11
CA LEU A 103 24.91 -3.76 -7.80
C LEU A 103 24.16 -4.92 -7.14
N VAL A 104 23.46 -5.75 -7.92
CA VAL A 104 22.83 -6.98 -7.44
C VAL A 104 23.89 -7.95 -6.91
N VAL A 105 24.94 -8.23 -7.70
CA VAL A 105 26.05 -9.10 -7.27
C VAL A 105 26.72 -8.58 -6.00
N LYS A 106 26.91 -7.26 -5.89
CA LYS A 106 27.43 -6.64 -4.67
C LYS A 106 26.50 -6.89 -3.47
N ALA A 107 25.19 -6.69 -3.62
CA ALA A 107 24.22 -6.95 -2.55
C ALA A 107 24.28 -8.40 -2.03
N PHE A 108 24.45 -9.37 -2.93
CA PHE A 108 24.67 -10.78 -2.55
C PHE A 108 25.99 -10.99 -1.80
N ARG A 109 27.09 -10.38 -2.24
CA ARG A 109 28.37 -10.47 -1.53
C ARG A 109 28.30 -9.87 -0.14
N ASP A 110 27.63 -8.73 0.00
CA ASP A 110 27.44 -8.06 1.29
C ASP A 110 26.55 -8.89 2.23
N ALA A 111 25.55 -9.60 1.70
CA ALA A 111 24.60 -10.39 2.50
C ALA A 111 25.07 -11.82 2.83
N PHE A 112 25.72 -12.50 1.89
CA PHE A 112 26.10 -13.93 1.99
C PHE A 112 27.61 -14.18 1.94
N GLY A 113 28.44 -13.17 1.64
CA GLY A 113 29.85 -13.36 1.33
C GLY A 113 30.11 -14.06 -0.02
N LYS A 114 29.06 -14.31 -0.82
CA LYS A 114 29.09 -15.07 -2.08
C LYS A 114 28.36 -14.31 -3.19
N SER A 115 28.69 -14.59 -4.45
CA SER A 115 27.91 -14.10 -5.58
C SER A 115 26.64 -14.94 -5.76
N PRO A 116 25.58 -14.43 -6.43
CA PRO A 116 24.38 -15.22 -6.68
C PRO A 116 24.68 -16.47 -7.52
N TYR A 117 25.65 -16.39 -8.44
CA TYR A 117 26.11 -17.50 -9.28
C TYR A 117 26.82 -18.62 -8.51
N GLN A 118 27.20 -18.39 -7.24
CA GLN A 118 27.73 -19.42 -6.35
C GLN A 118 26.65 -20.05 -5.45
N LEU A 119 25.51 -19.37 -5.29
CA LEU A 119 24.40 -19.83 -4.47
C LEU A 119 23.39 -20.62 -5.29
N PHE A 120 23.06 -20.12 -6.47
CA PHE A 120 22.07 -20.69 -7.38
C PHE A 120 22.74 -21.40 -8.56
N ASP A 121 22.03 -22.35 -9.15
CA ASP A 121 22.50 -23.11 -10.31
C ASP A 121 22.39 -22.25 -11.58
N ALA A 122 21.40 -21.36 -11.62
CA ALA A 122 21.30 -20.25 -12.57
C ALA A 122 20.71 -19.01 -11.88
N PHE A 123 21.11 -17.82 -12.33
CA PHE A 123 20.60 -16.55 -11.81
C PHE A 123 20.53 -15.51 -12.93
N GLU A 124 19.37 -14.90 -13.13
CA GLU A 124 19.17 -13.84 -14.10
C GLU A 124 19.51 -12.47 -13.48
N PRO A 125 20.56 -11.77 -13.95
CA PRO A 125 20.95 -10.47 -13.39
C PRO A 125 19.98 -9.35 -13.77
N GLU A 126 19.16 -9.55 -14.80
CA GLU A 126 18.08 -8.63 -15.17
C GLU A 126 16.88 -8.90 -14.26
N ALA A 127 16.32 -7.85 -13.68
CA ALA A 127 15.12 -7.99 -12.85
C ALA A 127 13.91 -8.30 -13.73
N ARG A 128 13.11 -9.28 -13.30
CA ARG A 128 11.82 -9.60 -13.96
C ARG A 128 10.72 -8.66 -13.51
N GLN A 129 10.79 -8.16 -12.27
CA GLN A 129 9.77 -7.31 -11.68
C GLN A 129 10.44 -6.26 -10.76
N ALA A 130 9.93 -5.03 -10.79
CA ALA A 130 10.25 -4.03 -9.77
C ALA A 130 9.36 -4.23 -8.53
N ALA A 131 9.94 -4.09 -7.35
CA ALA A 131 9.21 -4.10 -6.07
C ALA A 131 9.31 -2.73 -5.40
N SER A 132 8.45 -2.46 -4.41
CA SER A 132 8.35 -1.17 -3.69
C SER A 132 9.72 -0.57 -3.30
N ILE A 133 10.58 -1.38 -2.69
CA ILE A 133 11.89 -0.99 -2.15
C ILE A 133 13.04 -1.89 -2.66
N GLY A 134 12.80 -2.60 -3.76
CA GLY A 134 13.72 -3.62 -4.27
C GLY A 134 13.33 -4.10 -5.66
N GLN A 135 13.81 -5.28 -6.03
CA GLN A 135 13.51 -5.89 -7.33
C GLN A 135 13.57 -7.41 -7.24
N VAL A 136 12.86 -8.09 -8.14
CA VAL A 136 12.74 -9.54 -8.16
C VAL A 136 13.53 -10.12 -9.33
N HIS A 137 14.37 -11.10 -9.02
CA HIS A 137 15.16 -11.85 -10.00
C HIS A 137 14.66 -13.28 -10.11
N LEU A 138 14.77 -13.85 -11.31
CA LEU A 138 14.57 -15.27 -11.52
C LEU A 138 15.88 -16.02 -11.24
N ALA A 139 15.79 -17.08 -10.44
CA ALA A 139 16.88 -17.99 -10.19
C ALA A 139 16.43 -19.44 -10.35
N ARG A 140 17.38 -20.37 -10.51
CA ARG A 140 17.12 -21.80 -10.50
C ARG A 140 17.99 -22.48 -9.46
N LYS A 141 17.38 -23.35 -8.65
CA LYS A 141 18.08 -24.18 -7.66
C LYS A 141 17.44 -25.56 -7.56
N ASN A 142 18.24 -26.61 -7.62
CA ASN A 142 17.79 -28.00 -7.43
C ASN A 142 16.58 -28.36 -8.33
N GLY A 143 16.59 -27.85 -9.57
CA GLY A 143 15.50 -28.07 -10.54
C GLY A 143 14.26 -27.19 -10.34
N LYS A 144 14.22 -26.30 -9.34
CA LYS A 144 13.11 -25.37 -9.09
C LYS A 144 13.43 -23.96 -9.57
N GLU A 145 12.40 -23.25 -10.03
CA GLU A 145 12.46 -21.82 -10.31
C GLU A 145 12.10 -21.02 -9.06
N LEU A 146 12.90 -20.00 -8.77
CA LEU A 146 12.84 -19.21 -7.54
C LEU A 146 12.71 -17.72 -7.87
N ALA A 147 11.85 -17.05 -7.12
CA ALA A 147 11.79 -15.60 -7.05
C ALA A 147 12.75 -15.11 -5.96
N VAL A 148 13.70 -14.26 -6.33
CA VAL A 148 14.69 -13.69 -5.41
C VAL A 148 14.48 -12.18 -5.32
N LYS A 149 13.80 -11.72 -4.27
CA LYS A 149 13.61 -10.30 -3.94
C LYS A 149 14.92 -9.76 -3.37
N VAL A 150 15.51 -8.76 -4.03
CA VAL A 150 16.73 -8.08 -3.61
C VAL A 150 16.37 -6.63 -3.26
N GLN A 151 16.63 -6.24 -2.02
CA GLN A 151 16.39 -4.88 -1.55
C GLN A 151 17.39 -3.89 -2.17
N TYR A 152 16.95 -2.66 -2.45
CA TYR A 152 17.87 -1.61 -2.92
C TYR A 152 18.93 -1.27 -1.85
N PRO A 153 20.24 -1.23 -2.22
CA PRO A 153 21.31 -0.95 -1.26
C PRO A 153 21.09 0.37 -0.50
N GLY A 154 21.16 0.31 0.83
CA GLY A 154 21.07 1.47 1.71
C GLY A 154 19.67 2.01 1.96
N VAL A 155 18.61 1.43 1.36
CA VAL A 155 17.24 1.95 1.54
C VAL A 155 16.77 1.83 2.99
N ALA A 156 16.93 0.66 3.62
CA ALA A 156 16.53 0.44 5.01
C ALA A 156 17.27 1.38 5.97
N ASP A 157 18.58 1.57 5.74
CA ASP A 157 19.44 2.43 6.55
C ASP A 157 19.13 3.92 6.38
N SER A 158 18.48 4.30 5.26
CA SER A 158 18.22 5.68 4.90
C SER A 158 16.80 6.17 5.20
N ILE A 159 15.81 5.30 5.43
CA ILE A 159 14.39 5.67 5.66
C ILE A 159 14.25 6.85 6.62
N LYS A 160 14.81 6.74 7.83
CA LYS A 160 14.68 7.81 8.85
C LYS A 160 15.32 9.13 8.43
N SER A 161 16.48 9.07 7.75
CA SER A 161 17.12 10.29 7.23
C SER A 161 16.33 10.88 6.07
N ASP A 162 15.81 10.03 5.19
CA ASP A 162 15.05 10.43 4.01
C ASP A 162 13.75 11.13 4.39
N ILE A 163 13.02 10.59 5.37
CA ILE A 163 11.80 11.21 5.89
C ILE A 163 12.10 12.58 6.52
N ARG A 164 13.21 12.71 7.27
CA ARG A 164 13.65 14.01 7.79
C ARG A 164 13.99 15.01 6.69
N LEU A 165 14.50 14.57 5.55
CA LEU A 165 14.81 15.43 4.40
C LEU A 165 13.55 15.84 3.64
N VAL A 166 12.57 14.95 3.50
CA VAL A 166 11.29 15.23 2.81
C VAL A 166 10.38 16.14 3.64
N LYS A 167 10.37 15.99 4.97
CA LYS A 167 9.50 16.72 5.89
C LYS A 167 9.39 18.25 5.63
N PRO A 168 10.49 19.03 5.55
CA PRO A 168 10.39 20.47 5.32
C PRO A 168 9.78 20.82 3.95
N ILE A 169 10.01 19.99 2.93
CA ILE A 169 9.48 20.16 1.58
C ILE A 169 7.98 19.88 1.58
N ALA A 170 7.56 18.77 2.22
CA ALA A 170 6.15 18.43 2.39
C ALA A 170 5.38 19.56 3.10
N LEU A 171 5.89 20.05 4.24
CA LEU A 171 5.28 21.18 4.96
C LEU A 171 5.11 22.43 4.08
N ARG A 172 6.11 22.75 3.27
CA ARG A 172 6.11 23.91 2.37
C ARG A 172 5.11 23.77 1.23
N ILE A 173 5.03 22.59 0.60
CA ILE A 173 4.13 22.32 -0.53
C ILE A 173 2.67 22.29 -0.06
N MET A 174 2.43 21.66 1.08
CA MET A 174 1.07 21.43 1.60
C MET A 174 0.53 22.64 2.35
N GLY A 175 1.39 23.61 2.71
CA GLY A 175 1.01 24.76 3.54
C GLY A 175 0.55 24.35 4.94
N LEU A 176 1.08 23.22 5.46
CA LEU A 176 0.69 22.63 6.73
C LEU A 176 1.75 22.86 7.81
N ASN A 177 1.31 22.82 9.06
CA ASN A 177 2.20 22.90 10.22
C ASN A 177 2.72 21.51 10.61
N GLU A 178 3.86 21.48 11.30
CA GLU A 178 4.55 20.23 11.66
C GLU A 178 3.66 19.24 12.43
N SER A 179 2.84 19.73 13.35
CA SER A 179 1.93 18.89 14.14
C SER A 179 0.89 18.15 13.30
N GLN A 180 0.56 18.67 12.11
CA GLN A 180 -0.45 18.12 11.21
C GLN A 180 0.14 17.04 10.29
N VAL A 181 1.41 17.17 9.92
CA VAL A 181 2.09 16.25 8.98
C VAL A 181 2.84 15.13 9.71
N ARG A 182 3.25 15.37 10.97
CA ARG A 182 4.05 14.41 11.74
C ARG A 182 3.41 13.01 11.87
N PRO A 183 2.12 12.84 12.25
CA PRO A 183 1.54 11.51 12.38
C PRO A 183 1.57 10.71 11.06
N TYR A 184 1.33 11.39 9.93
CA TYR A 184 1.40 10.76 8.61
C TYR A 184 2.82 10.33 8.25
N LEU A 185 3.82 11.17 8.51
CA LEU A 185 5.22 10.81 8.26
C LEU A 185 5.69 9.67 9.17
N GLU A 186 5.20 9.59 10.41
CA GLU A 186 5.48 8.49 11.34
C GLU A 186 4.84 7.17 10.86
N GLU A 187 3.61 7.21 10.34
CA GLU A 187 2.96 6.05 9.72
C GLU A 187 3.73 5.59 8.46
N VAL A 188 4.13 6.54 7.59
CA VAL A 188 4.94 6.21 6.41
C VAL A 188 6.30 5.65 6.81
N GLU A 189 6.95 6.20 7.84
CA GLU A 189 8.21 5.67 8.39
C GLU A 189 8.03 4.23 8.84
N THR A 190 7.00 3.97 9.65
CA THR A 190 6.70 2.65 10.20
C THR A 190 6.47 1.65 9.09
N ARG A 191 5.63 1.97 8.10
CA ARG A 191 5.36 1.08 6.96
C ARG A 191 6.61 0.80 6.13
N LEU A 192 7.43 1.80 5.86
CA LEU A 192 8.66 1.60 5.11
C LEU A 192 9.64 0.70 5.86
N LEU A 193 9.74 0.85 7.18
CA LEU A 193 10.58 -0.01 8.01
C LEU A 193 10.08 -1.46 7.99
N GLU A 194 8.77 -1.66 8.11
CA GLU A 194 8.12 -2.99 7.99
C GLU A 194 8.38 -3.62 6.62
N GLU A 195 8.19 -2.87 5.51
CA GLU A 195 8.48 -3.35 4.16
C GLU A 195 9.96 -3.76 3.98
N THR A 196 10.89 -3.13 4.72
CA THR A 196 12.32 -3.45 4.62
C THR A 196 12.78 -4.68 5.41
N ASP A 197 11.94 -5.26 6.27
CA ASP A 197 12.31 -6.40 7.10
C ASP A 197 11.95 -7.73 6.42
N TYR A 198 12.83 -8.18 5.52
CA TYR A 198 12.65 -9.45 4.81
C TYR A 198 12.76 -10.69 5.72
N LYS A 199 13.32 -10.58 6.93
CA LYS A 199 13.31 -11.69 7.89
C LYS A 199 11.91 -11.86 8.47
N LEU A 200 11.28 -10.74 8.83
CA LEU A 200 9.92 -10.74 9.32
C LEU A 200 8.95 -11.17 8.23
N GLU A 201 9.13 -10.71 6.99
CA GLU A 201 8.33 -11.16 5.84
C GLU A 201 8.47 -12.68 5.62
N LEU A 202 9.69 -13.23 5.68
CA LEU A 202 9.92 -14.67 5.57
C LEU A 202 9.16 -15.45 6.64
N LEU A 203 9.24 -15.02 7.90
CA LEU A 203 8.58 -15.69 9.01
C LEU A 203 7.05 -15.65 8.84
N ARG A 204 6.50 -14.46 8.57
CA ARG A 204 5.06 -14.25 8.35
C ARG A 204 4.54 -15.06 7.16
N GLY A 205 5.29 -15.08 6.07
CA GLY A 205 4.94 -15.85 4.88
C GLY A 205 4.89 -17.35 5.16
N GLN A 206 5.86 -17.89 5.89
CA GLN A 206 5.83 -19.29 6.32
C GLN A 206 4.63 -19.60 7.23
N GLU A 207 4.37 -18.75 8.22
CA GLU A 207 3.26 -18.95 9.16
C GLU A 207 1.89 -18.89 8.48
N ILE A 208 1.63 -17.85 7.68
CA ILE A 208 0.33 -17.68 7.02
C ILE A 208 0.13 -18.74 5.94
N ALA A 209 1.16 -19.07 5.15
CA ALA A 209 1.06 -20.13 4.16
C ALA A 209 0.69 -21.48 4.80
N ALA A 210 1.28 -21.80 5.97
CA ALA A 210 0.95 -23.02 6.71
C ALA A 210 -0.47 -22.99 7.29
N GLN A 211 -0.91 -21.86 7.83
CA GLN A 211 -2.23 -21.71 8.44
C GLN A 211 -3.36 -21.70 7.40
N CYS A 212 -3.10 -21.18 6.20
CA CYS A 212 -4.07 -21.06 5.12
C CYS A 212 -4.00 -22.21 4.10
N GLN A 213 -3.14 -23.22 4.30
CA GLN A 213 -2.93 -24.31 3.33
C GLN A 213 -4.19 -25.12 3.01
N ALA A 214 -5.14 -25.19 3.96
CA ALA A 214 -6.40 -25.91 3.79
C ALA A 214 -7.44 -25.15 2.95
N LEU A 215 -7.26 -23.85 2.73
CA LEU A 215 -8.18 -23.06 1.93
C LEU A 215 -8.05 -23.44 0.45
N PRO A 216 -9.16 -23.75 -0.23
CA PRO A 216 -9.12 -24.20 -1.60
C PRO A 216 -8.70 -23.04 -2.53
N HIS A 217 -8.16 -23.38 -3.70
CA HIS A 217 -7.77 -22.42 -4.75
C HIS A 217 -6.69 -21.39 -4.37
N LEU A 218 -6.12 -21.45 -3.16
CA LEU A 218 -4.97 -20.63 -2.77
C LEU A 218 -3.65 -21.35 -3.05
N GLN A 219 -2.67 -20.59 -3.53
CA GLN A 219 -1.30 -21.04 -3.69
C GLN A 219 -0.34 -20.06 -3.00
N PHE A 220 0.52 -20.60 -2.14
CA PHE A 220 1.59 -19.85 -1.48
C PHE A 220 2.95 -20.38 -1.95
N PRO A 221 3.97 -19.52 -2.06
CA PRO A 221 5.31 -20.00 -2.38
C PRO A 221 5.94 -20.70 -1.17
N ALA A 222 6.76 -21.73 -1.40
CA ALA A 222 7.68 -22.16 -0.36
C ALA A 222 8.78 -21.10 -0.18
N TYR A 223 9.07 -20.75 1.07
CA TYR A 223 10.15 -19.82 1.44
C TYR A 223 11.43 -20.59 1.76
N TYR A 224 12.59 -20.03 1.39
CA TYR A 224 13.90 -20.67 1.56
C TYR A 224 14.81 -19.86 2.51
N PRO A 225 14.81 -20.17 3.82
CA PRO A 225 15.62 -19.47 4.81
C PRO A 225 17.13 -19.48 4.52
N GLU A 226 17.64 -20.58 3.97
CA GLU A 226 19.06 -20.76 3.63
C GLU A 226 19.52 -19.84 2.49
N PHE A 227 18.59 -19.36 1.66
CA PHE A 227 18.82 -18.40 0.58
C PHE A 227 18.20 -17.04 0.91
N SER A 228 17.93 -16.76 2.18
CA SER A 228 17.32 -15.50 2.63
C SER A 228 18.13 -14.82 3.74
N THR A 229 18.05 -13.50 3.80
CA THR A 229 18.72 -12.63 4.79
C THR A 229 17.82 -11.42 5.09
N ALA A 230 18.34 -10.45 5.84
CA ALA A 230 17.65 -9.17 6.06
C ALA A 230 17.45 -8.32 4.78
N ARG A 231 18.13 -8.64 3.67
CA ARG A 231 18.10 -7.83 2.42
C ARG A 231 17.78 -8.63 1.17
N ILE A 232 17.69 -9.95 1.29
CA ILE A 232 17.41 -10.87 0.20
C ILE A 232 16.35 -11.86 0.69
N LEU A 233 15.23 -11.98 -0.01
CA LEU A 233 14.18 -12.95 0.29
C LEU A 233 14.03 -13.89 -0.92
N THR A 234 14.17 -15.19 -0.68
CA THR A 234 14.05 -16.22 -1.71
C THR A 234 12.84 -17.10 -1.44
N MET A 235 12.00 -17.25 -2.46
CA MET A 235 10.79 -18.06 -2.41
C MET A 235 10.54 -18.74 -3.77
N ASP A 236 9.59 -19.68 -3.84
CA ASP A 236 9.21 -20.29 -5.11
C ASP A 236 8.75 -19.21 -6.11
N TRP A 237 9.12 -19.40 -7.38
CA TRP A 237 8.52 -18.64 -8.46
C TRP A 237 7.10 -19.17 -8.71
N LEU A 238 6.09 -18.40 -8.34
CA LEU A 238 4.70 -18.76 -8.65
C LEU A 238 4.36 -18.40 -10.10
N PRO A 239 3.74 -19.32 -10.86
CA PRO A 239 3.18 -18.97 -12.16
C PRO A 239 1.93 -18.09 -11.99
N GLY A 240 1.57 -17.33 -13.02
CA GLY A 240 0.33 -16.56 -13.06
C GLY A 240 0.51 -15.18 -13.67
N GLN A 241 -0.59 -14.44 -13.70
CA GLN A 241 -0.68 -13.08 -14.23
C GLN A 241 -1.26 -12.17 -13.17
N HIS A 242 -0.84 -10.91 -13.13
CA HIS A 242 -1.50 -9.93 -12.27
C HIS A 242 -2.91 -9.62 -12.77
N LEU A 243 -3.78 -9.11 -11.89
CA LEU A 243 -5.21 -8.92 -12.15
C LEU A 243 -5.54 -8.32 -13.53
N LYS A 244 -4.89 -7.21 -13.88
CA LYS A 244 -5.13 -6.52 -15.17
C LYS A 244 -4.76 -7.38 -16.39
N GLU A 245 -3.63 -8.07 -16.32
CA GLU A 245 -3.16 -8.97 -17.39
C GLU A 245 -4.07 -10.19 -17.49
N PHE A 246 -4.43 -10.76 -16.35
CA PHE A 246 -5.34 -11.88 -16.25
C PHE A 246 -6.70 -11.56 -16.87
N LEU A 247 -7.31 -10.42 -16.53
CA LEU A 247 -8.58 -9.99 -17.11
C LEU A 247 -8.49 -9.75 -18.62
N ALA A 248 -7.34 -9.32 -19.14
CA ALA A 248 -7.12 -9.16 -20.58
C ALA A 248 -7.16 -10.49 -21.35
N THR A 249 -7.02 -11.63 -20.67
CA THR A 249 -7.21 -12.97 -21.26
C THR A 249 -8.68 -13.39 -21.39
N ASN A 250 -9.63 -12.55 -20.94
CA ASN A 250 -11.07 -12.82 -20.91
C ASN A 250 -11.44 -14.14 -20.21
N PRO A 251 -11.07 -14.31 -18.92
CA PRO A 251 -11.44 -15.50 -18.15
C PRO A 251 -12.97 -15.62 -18.02
N THR A 252 -13.48 -16.84 -17.92
CA THR A 252 -14.92 -17.05 -17.76
C THR A 252 -15.41 -16.53 -16.40
N GLN A 253 -16.70 -16.26 -16.29
CA GLN A 253 -17.28 -15.74 -15.05
C GLN A 253 -17.09 -16.71 -13.88
N GLU A 254 -17.13 -18.01 -14.13
CA GLU A 254 -16.91 -19.06 -13.13
C GLU A 254 -15.51 -18.97 -12.54
N VAL A 255 -14.49 -18.75 -13.38
CA VAL A 255 -13.10 -18.59 -12.93
C VAL A 255 -12.93 -17.29 -12.12
N ARG A 256 -13.55 -16.20 -12.58
CA ARG A 256 -13.55 -14.91 -11.86
C ARG A 256 -14.18 -15.05 -10.48
N ASN A 257 -15.33 -15.72 -10.39
CA ASN A 257 -16.02 -16.00 -9.13
C ASN A 257 -15.16 -16.88 -8.22
N GLN A 258 -14.52 -17.93 -8.74
CA GLN A 258 -13.69 -18.83 -7.95
C GLN A 258 -12.46 -18.13 -7.35
N ILE A 259 -11.79 -17.27 -8.13
CA ILE A 259 -10.67 -16.46 -7.65
C ILE A 259 -11.16 -15.43 -6.63
N GLY A 260 -12.32 -14.82 -6.87
CA GLY A 260 -12.96 -13.91 -5.91
C GLY A 260 -13.29 -14.60 -4.60
N GLN A 261 -13.81 -15.83 -4.65
CA GLN A 261 -14.10 -16.64 -3.48
C GLN A 261 -12.83 -16.95 -2.70
N ALA A 262 -11.76 -17.38 -3.39
CA ALA A 262 -10.47 -17.65 -2.74
C ALA A 262 -9.91 -16.40 -2.04
N LEU A 263 -10.04 -15.22 -2.67
CA LEU A 263 -9.64 -13.94 -2.08
C LEU A 263 -10.50 -13.61 -0.85
N TRP A 264 -11.82 -13.73 -0.94
CA TRP A 264 -12.74 -13.51 0.17
C TRP A 264 -12.42 -14.44 1.35
N ASP A 265 -12.35 -15.74 1.12
CA ASP A 265 -12.07 -16.75 2.14
C ASP A 265 -10.72 -16.53 2.81
N PHE A 266 -9.70 -16.15 2.03
CA PHE A 266 -8.38 -15.81 2.57
C PHE A 266 -8.45 -14.68 3.61
N TYR A 267 -9.17 -13.60 3.31
CA TYR A 267 -9.31 -12.47 4.25
C TYR A 267 -10.23 -12.81 5.43
N GLN A 268 -11.31 -13.54 5.18
CA GLN A 268 -12.26 -13.92 6.23
C GLN A 268 -11.68 -14.93 7.21
N PHE A 269 -10.90 -15.91 6.73
CA PHE A 269 -10.20 -16.87 7.59
C PHE A 269 -9.16 -16.17 8.47
N GLN A 270 -8.38 -15.27 7.87
CA GLN A 270 -7.43 -14.42 8.60
C GLN A 270 -8.11 -13.64 9.73
N PHE A 271 -9.17 -12.90 9.38
CA PHE A 271 -9.86 -12.05 10.34
C PHE A 271 -10.59 -12.84 11.43
N ASN A 272 -11.32 -13.90 11.06
CA ASN A 272 -12.20 -14.63 11.99
C ASN A 272 -11.50 -15.76 12.76
N THR A 273 -10.45 -16.35 12.20
CA THR A 273 -9.80 -17.53 12.78
C THR A 273 -8.41 -17.18 13.32
N LEU A 274 -7.62 -16.42 12.57
CA LEU A 274 -6.23 -16.11 12.95
C LEU A 274 -6.11 -14.86 13.82
N HIS A 275 -7.14 -14.01 13.85
CA HIS A 275 -7.12 -12.68 14.45
C HIS A 275 -5.88 -11.88 14.01
N ARG A 276 -5.52 -12.07 12.73
CA ARG A 276 -4.41 -11.44 12.04
C ARG A 276 -4.88 -11.08 10.64
N LEU A 277 -4.44 -9.96 10.10
CA LEU A 277 -4.90 -9.50 8.81
C LEU A 277 -3.73 -9.06 7.94
N HIS A 278 -3.66 -9.60 6.73
CA HIS A 278 -2.85 -9.03 5.67
C HIS A 278 -3.38 -7.64 5.28
N ALA A 279 -2.72 -6.58 5.70
CA ALA A 279 -3.24 -5.22 5.61
C ALA A 279 -2.79 -4.47 4.32
N ASP A 280 -2.47 -5.21 3.26
CA ASP A 280 -2.08 -4.66 1.95
C ASP A 280 -2.74 -5.42 0.77
N PRO A 281 -4.04 -5.21 0.52
CA PRO A 281 -4.79 -5.81 -0.60
C PRO A 281 -4.42 -5.19 -1.95
N HIS A 282 -3.13 -5.01 -2.23
CA HIS A 282 -2.68 -4.46 -3.51
C HIS A 282 -2.71 -5.53 -4.62
N PRO A 283 -3.19 -5.24 -5.85
CA PRO A 283 -3.26 -6.22 -6.92
C PRO A 283 -1.93 -6.90 -7.26
N GLY A 284 -0.82 -6.19 -7.03
CA GLY A 284 0.55 -6.69 -7.23
C GLY A 284 0.96 -7.82 -6.27
N ASN A 285 0.25 -8.00 -5.15
CA ASN A 285 0.52 -9.08 -4.18
C ASN A 285 -0.16 -10.40 -4.56
N PHE A 286 -0.93 -10.40 -5.65
CA PHE A 286 -1.71 -11.52 -6.11
C PHE A 286 -1.37 -11.89 -7.55
N LEU A 287 -1.38 -13.21 -7.82
CA LEU A 287 -1.27 -13.78 -9.15
C LEU A 287 -2.49 -14.64 -9.42
N MET A 288 -3.03 -14.56 -10.62
CA MET A 288 -4.22 -15.27 -11.05
C MET A 288 -3.87 -16.25 -12.16
N ARG A 289 -4.50 -17.42 -12.10
CA ARG A 289 -4.41 -18.45 -13.15
C ARG A 289 -5.80 -19.03 -13.38
N ALA A 290 -6.11 -19.33 -14.63
CA ALA A 290 -7.39 -19.95 -15.01
C ALA A 290 -7.38 -21.48 -14.88
N ASP A 291 -6.26 -22.09 -14.46
CA ASP A 291 -6.18 -23.52 -14.29
C ASP A 291 -6.98 -24.00 -13.08
N HIS A 292 -7.39 -25.27 -13.10
CA HIS A 292 -8.16 -25.90 -12.02
C HIS A 292 -9.42 -25.10 -11.60
N GLY A 293 -10.03 -24.34 -12.52
CA GLY A 293 -11.20 -23.52 -12.25
C GLY A 293 -10.90 -22.15 -11.63
N GLY A 294 -9.63 -21.80 -11.43
CA GLY A 294 -9.20 -20.52 -10.87
C GLY A 294 -8.26 -20.72 -9.69
N THR A 295 -7.00 -20.30 -9.81
CA THR A 295 -6.01 -20.36 -8.72
C THR A 295 -5.54 -18.95 -8.39
N LEU A 296 -5.51 -18.62 -7.10
CA LEU A 296 -5.01 -17.36 -6.56
C LEU A 296 -3.68 -17.59 -5.83
N GLY A 297 -2.60 -17.12 -6.44
CA GLY A 297 -1.28 -17.04 -5.82
C GLY A 297 -1.17 -15.81 -4.91
N VAL A 298 -0.64 -15.97 -3.70
CA VAL A 298 -0.40 -14.87 -2.74
C VAL A 298 1.10 -14.74 -2.49
N LEU A 299 1.67 -13.55 -2.73
CA LEU A 299 3.12 -13.36 -2.80
C LEU A 299 3.74 -12.66 -1.58
N ASP A 300 3.08 -11.62 -1.06
CA ASP A 300 3.68 -10.68 -0.10
C ASP A 300 2.99 -10.76 1.27
N PHE A 301 3.79 -10.71 2.33
CA PHE A 301 3.34 -10.69 3.73
C PHE A 301 4.09 -9.65 4.57
N GLY A 302 4.61 -8.61 3.92
CA GLY A 302 5.33 -7.52 4.58
C GLY A 302 4.42 -6.73 5.53
N CYS A 303 3.13 -6.64 5.23
CA CYS A 303 2.14 -5.91 6.03
C CYS A 303 1.09 -6.86 6.63
N VAL A 304 1.41 -7.47 7.78
CA VAL A 304 0.46 -8.25 8.58
C VAL A 304 0.27 -7.56 9.92
N LYS A 305 -0.99 -7.35 10.32
CA LYS A 305 -1.35 -6.72 11.59
C LYS A 305 -2.13 -7.70 12.45
N ASP A 306 -1.77 -7.79 13.72
CA ASP A 306 -2.59 -8.48 14.72
C ASP A 306 -3.89 -7.68 14.93
N VAL A 307 -4.99 -8.40 15.12
CA VAL A 307 -6.29 -7.85 15.45
C VAL A 307 -6.57 -8.21 16.91
N PRO A 308 -6.40 -7.26 17.85
CA PRO A 308 -6.73 -7.50 19.24
C PRO A 308 -8.17 -8.00 19.42
N GLN A 309 -8.40 -8.84 20.42
CA GLN A 309 -9.71 -9.49 20.62
C GLN A 309 -10.85 -8.49 20.82
N ASP A 310 -10.58 -7.39 21.52
CA ASP A 310 -11.51 -6.28 21.74
C ASP A 310 -11.83 -5.55 20.42
N VAL A 311 -10.83 -5.33 19.57
CA VAL A 311 -11.02 -4.75 18.23
C VAL A 311 -11.85 -5.69 17.35
N TYR A 312 -11.54 -6.98 17.35
CA TYR A 312 -12.28 -8.00 16.59
C TYR A 312 -13.77 -8.00 16.99
N GLN A 313 -14.05 -8.04 18.30
CA GLN A 313 -15.42 -8.03 18.81
C GLN A 313 -16.13 -6.72 18.46
N LEU A 314 -15.46 -5.59 18.65
CA LEU A 314 -16.04 -4.27 18.35
C LEU A 314 -16.37 -4.12 16.86
N PHE A 315 -15.51 -4.61 15.96
CA PHE A 315 -15.78 -4.59 14.52
C PHE A 315 -17.00 -5.45 14.16
N LYS A 316 -17.12 -6.65 14.74
CA LYS A 316 -18.29 -7.51 14.54
C LYS A 316 -19.57 -6.86 15.03
N ASP A 317 -19.53 -6.29 16.23
CA ASP A 317 -20.68 -5.61 16.83
C ASP A 317 -21.08 -4.38 16.00
N LEU A 318 -20.12 -3.62 15.44
CA LEU A 318 -20.39 -2.48 14.57
C LEU A 318 -21.05 -2.85 13.24
N LEU A 319 -20.72 -4.01 12.68
CA LEU A 319 -21.32 -4.50 11.43
C LEU A 319 -22.64 -5.25 11.62
N ALA A 320 -23.00 -5.58 12.86
CA ALA A 320 -24.23 -6.29 13.18
C ALA A 320 -25.47 -5.47 12.75
N PRO A 321 -26.44 -6.07 12.04
CA PRO A 321 -27.64 -5.37 11.55
C PRO A 321 -28.39 -4.62 12.66
N GLU A 322 -28.50 -5.23 13.84
CA GLU A 322 -29.15 -4.67 15.02
C GLU A 322 -28.47 -3.40 15.53
N THR A 323 -27.15 -3.29 15.40
CA THR A 323 -26.40 -2.10 15.83
C THR A 323 -26.68 -0.94 14.88
N ILE A 324 -26.70 -1.17 13.57
CA ILE A 324 -26.90 -0.09 12.59
C ILE A 324 -28.31 0.50 12.69
N ALA A 325 -29.30 -0.32 13.07
CA ALA A 325 -30.67 0.09 13.29
C ALA A 325 -30.92 0.79 14.65
N ASP A 326 -30.02 0.60 15.63
CA ASP A 326 -30.11 1.20 16.97
C ASP A 326 -29.08 2.32 17.15
N GLU A 327 -29.53 3.56 17.01
CA GLU A 327 -28.69 4.75 17.14
C GLU A 327 -27.97 4.84 18.50
N ALA A 328 -28.62 4.42 19.60
CA ALA A 328 -28.03 4.48 20.93
C ALA A 328 -26.90 3.45 21.07
N ARG A 329 -27.13 2.23 20.58
CA ARG A 329 -26.12 1.18 20.54
C ARG A 329 -24.95 1.55 19.63
N LEU A 330 -25.22 2.09 18.44
CA LEU A 330 -24.18 2.57 17.53
C LEU A 330 -23.35 3.68 18.17
N ALA A 331 -23.98 4.65 18.83
CA ALA A 331 -23.28 5.73 19.51
C ALA A 331 -22.41 5.23 20.68
N GLU A 332 -22.85 4.19 21.39
CA GLU A 332 -22.05 3.52 22.43
C GLU A 332 -20.79 2.91 21.82
N LEU A 333 -20.93 2.06 20.79
CA LEU A 333 -19.81 1.39 20.15
C LEU A 333 -18.85 2.37 19.47
N LEU A 334 -19.35 3.42 18.81
CA LEU A 334 -18.51 4.46 18.24
C LEU A 334 -17.77 5.29 19.30
N THR A 335 -18.31 5.38 20.52
CA THR A 335 -17.60 5.98 21.66
C THR A 335 -16.49 5.04 22.15
N GLN A 336 -16.76 3.74 22.26
CA GLN A 336 -15.74 2.73 22.59
C GLN A 336 -14.62 2.67 21.54
N ALA A 337 -14.97 2.81 20.25
CA ALA A 337 -14.03 2.88 19.15
C ALA A 337 -13.16 4.16 19.14
N GLY A 338 -13.46 5.15 20.00
CA GLY A 338 -12.77 6.43 20.03
C GLY A 338 -13.14 7.38 18.89
N VAL A 339 -14.22 7.09 18.15
CA VAL A 339 -14.75 7.95 17.08
C VAL A 339 -15.53 9.11 17.69
N LEU A 340 -16.46 8.80 18.59
CA LEU A 340 -17.22 9.79 19.35
C LEU A 340 -16.51 10.07 20.68
N ARG A 341 -16.41 11.34 21.04
CA ARG A 341 -15.80 11.79 22.31
C ARG A 341 -16.84 12.46 23.19
N SER A 342 -16.62 12.42 24.50
CA SER A 342 -17.48 13.10 25.48
C SER A 342 -17.42 14.63 25.37
N THR A 343 -16.34 15.16 24.79
CA THR A 343 -16.13 16.60 24.56
C THR A 343 -16.75 17.11 23.26
N ASP A 344 -17.36 16.24 22.45
CA ASP A 344 -17.94 16.65 21.16
C ASP A 344 -19.20 17.49 21.36
N ALA A 345 -19.29 18.60 20.61
CA ALA A 345 -20.52 19.36 20.52
C ALA A 345 -21.67 18.48 19.95
N PRO A 346 -22.94 18.68 20.36
CA PRO A 346 -24.05 17.84 19.92
C PRO A 346 -24.19 17.72 18.39
N ALA A 347 -23.99 18.81 17.65
CA ALA A 347 -24.02 18.81 16.19
C ALA A 347 -22.91 17.94 15.57
N MET A 348 -21.71 17.97 16.18
CA MET A 348 -20.57 17.17 15.72
C MET A 348 -20.81 15.68 16.01
N ARG A 349 -21.34 15.35 17.18
CA ARG A 349 -21.70 13.97 17.54
C ARG A 349 -22.73 13.41 16.56
N ALA A 350 -23.76 14.19 16.24
CA ALA A 350 -24.79 13.81 15.26
C ALA A 350 -24.21 13.62 13.85
N LEU A 351 -23.28 14.49 13.42
CA LEU A 351 -22.61 14.35 12.13
C LEU A 351 -21.84 13.04 12.05
N TYR A 352 -20.93 12.76 13.00
CA TYR A 352 -20.16 11.51 13.00
C TYR A 352 -21.05 10.28 13.05
N LEU A 353 -22.09 10.30 13.90
CA LEU A 353 -23.00 9.18 14.03
C LEU A 353 -23.70 8.85 12.71
N ARG A 354 -24.30 9.86 12.06
CA ARG A 354 -24.96 9.69 10.75
C ARG A 354 -23.97 9.22 9.69
N THR A 355 -22.80 9.83 9.66
CA THR A 355 -21.74 9.52 8.69
C THR A 355 -21.26 8.08 8.81
N LEU A 356 -20.96 7.63 10.04
CA LEU A 356 -20.50 6.27 10.29
C LEU A 356 -21.63 5.26 10.09
N GLN A 357 -22.89 5.62 10.38
CA GLN A 357 -24.03 4.75 10.09
C GLN A 357 -24.14 4.45 8.59
N VAL A 358 -24.04 5.48 7.72
CA VAL A 358 -24.05 5.28 6.26
C VAL A 358 -22.86 4.46 5.80
N SER A 359 -21.67 4.71 6.37
CA SER A 359 -20.46 3.96 6.03
C SER A 359 -20.53 2.49 6.43
N LEU A 360 -20.96 2.18 7.65
CA LEU A 360 -21.13 0.81 8.16
C LEU A 360 -22.26 0.08 7.44
N GLU A 361 -23.33 0.79 7.08
CA GLU A 361 -24.38 0.23 6.23
C GLU A 361 -23.79 -0.21 4.89
N LEU A 362 -23.01 0.64 4.23
CA LEU A 362 -22.47 0.29 2.91
C LEU A 362 -21.39 -0.80 2.98
N VAL A 363 -20.38 -0.63 3.84
CA VAL A 363 -19.28 -1.60 4.03
C VAL A 363 -19.80 -2.94 4.55
N GLY A 364 -20.87 -2.91 5.35
CA GLY A 364 -21.47 -4.10 5.95
C GLY A 364 -22.31 -4.96 4.99
N ARG A 365 -22.71 -4.44 3.81
CA ARG A 365 -23.64 -5.16 2.91
C ARG A 365 -23.15 -6.55 2.49
N PRO A 366 -21.88 -6.77 2.13
CA PRO A 366 -21.41 -8.10 1.76
C PRO A 366 -21.56 -9.11 2.90
N PHE A 367 -21.32 -8.67 4.15
CA PHE A 367 -21.40 -9.56 5.32
C PHE A 367 -22.82 -9.92 5.75
N ARG A 368 -23.85 -9.24 5.22
CA ARG A 368 -25.26 -9.44 5.60
C ARG A 368 -26.05 -10.29 4.60
N GLN A 369 -25.41 -10.73 3.53
CA GLN A 369 -26.02 -11.54 2.49
C GLN A 369 -25.34 -12.92 2.45
N PRO A 370 -26.03 -13.97 2.02
CA PRO A 370 -25.41 -15.28 1.82
C PRO A 370 -24.45 -15.28 0.63
N THR A 371 -24.75 -14.46 -0.38
CA THR A 371 -23.92 -14.21 -1.56
C THR A 371 -23.89 -12.71 -1.84
N PHE A 372 -22.81 -12.24 -2.46
CA PHE A 372 -22.67 -10.84 -2.86
C PHE A 372 -22.02 -10.72 -4.23
N ASP A 373 -22.61 -9.92 -5.11
CA ASP A 373 -22.10 -9.63 -6.44
C ASP A 373 -21.26 -8.35 -6.42
N PHE A 374 -19.94 -8.49 -6.36
CA PHE A 374 -19.03 -7.34 -6.47
C PHE A 374 -18.91 -6.81 -7.90
N GLY A 375 -19.44 -7.54 -8.89
CA GLY A 375 -19.60 -7.07 -10.27
C GLY A 375 -20.68 -6.02 -10.46
N ASP A 376 -21.53 -5.76 -9.45
CA ASP A 376 -22.54 -4.69 -9.49
C ASP A 376 -21.85 -3.31 -9.47
N PRO A 377 -21.91 -2.53 -10.58
CA PRO A 377 -21.28 -1.22 -10.64
C PRO A 377 -21.90 -0.22 -9.65
N ALA A 378 -23.15 -0.42 -9.21
CA ALA A 378 -23.82 0.47 -8.28
C ALA A 378 -23.21 0.42 -6.87
N TYR A 379 -22.70 -0.74 -6.45
CA TYR A 379 -22.11 -0.90 -5.11
C TYR A 379 -20.80 -0.11 -4.96
N MET A 380 -19.85 -0.28 -5.87
CA MET A 380 -18.60 0.48 -5.82
C MET A 380 -18.79 1.96 -6.12
N ALA A 381 -19.71 2.32 -7.01
CA ALA A 381 -20.07 3.72 -7.20
C ALA A 381 -20.56 4.36 -5.90
N ALA A 382 -21.38 3.65 -5.10
CA ALA A 382 -21.80 4.11 -3.79
C ALA A 382 -20.63 4.23 -2.80
N LEU A 383 -19.68 3.29 -2.82
CA LEU A 383 -18.50 3.34 -1.92
C LEU A 383 -17.59 4.53 -2.25
N TYR A 384 -17.35 4.79 -3.54
CA TYR A 384 -16.58 5.95 -3.97
C TYR A 384 -17.31 7.26 -3.71
N ALA A 385 -18.63 7.31 -3.96
CA ALA A 385 -19.43 8.49 -3.67
C ALA A 385 -19.42 8.83 -2.18
N LEU A 386 -19.53 7.82 -1.30
CA LEU A 386 -19.37 8.02 0.13
C LEU A 386 -18.00 8.62 0.48
N GLY A 387 -16.92 8.07 -0.09
CA GLY A 387 -15.57 8.62 0.09
C GLY A 387 -15.46 10.08 -0.35
N ASP A 388 -15.98 10.41 -1.53
CA ASP A 388 -15.96 11.77 -2.06
C ASP A 388 -16.83 12.73 -1.22
N ASP A 389 -18.00 12.30 -0.76
CA ASP A 389 -18.90 13.07 0.13
C ASP A 389 -18.23 13.38 1.47
N LEU A 390 -17.59 12.37 2.09
CA LEU A 390 -16.79 12.52 3.31
C LEU A 390 -15.68 13.56 3.14
N MET A 391 -15.01 13.52 1.99
CA MET A 391 -13.92 14.46 1.66
C MET A 391 -14.42 15.86 1.27
N ALA A 392 -15.67 15.99 0.82
CA ALA A 392 -16.27 17.27 0.44
C ALA A 392 -16.89 18.03 1.63
N ASP A 393 -17.28 17.33 2.70
CA ASP A 393 -17.92 17.94 3.87
C ASP A 393 -17.00 18.95 4.58
N PRO A 394 -17.34 20.26 4.57
CA PRO A 394 -16.49 21.30 5.14
C PRO A 394 -16.27 21.16 6.66
N GLU A 395 -17.23 20.60 7.40
CA GLU A 395 -17.12 20.42 8.85
C GLU A 395 -16.19 19.25 9.18
N LEU A 396 -16.25 18.16 8.40
CA LEU A 396 -15.28 17.08 8.51
C LEU A 396 -13.87 17.50 8.07
N ARG A 397 -13.73 18.33 7.02
CA ARG A 397 -12.43 18.87 6.57
C ARG A 397 -11.80 19.86 7.55
N LYS A 398 -12.63 20.63 8.27
CA LYS A 398 -12.14 21.55 9.32
C LYS A 398 -11.60 20.78 10.51
N GLN A 399 -12.12 19.59 10.78
CA GLN A 399 -11.54 18.67 11.74
C GLN A 399 -10.23 18.08 11.21
N ARG A 400 -9.15 18.31 11.96
CA ARG A 400 -7.80 17.79 11.65
C ARG A 400 -7.30 16.81 12.70
N GLU A 401 -8.16 16.40 13.62
CA GLU A 401 -7.80 15.46 14.68
C GLU A 401 -8.11 14.03 14.24
N PRO A 402 -7.13 13.11 14.31
CA PRO A 402 -7.41 11.69 14.07
C PRO A 402 -8.39 11.17 15.13
N ARG A 403 -9.37 10.40 14.68
CA ARG A 403 -10.41 9.78 15.48
C ARG A 403 -10.50 8.30 15.15
N GLY A 404 -10.96 7.51 16.11
CA GLY A 404 -10.98 6.07 16.01
C GLY A 404 -9.67 5.43 16.46
N SER A 405 -9.73 4.13 16.76
CA SER A 405 -8.52 3.32 16.98
C SER A 405 -7.68 3.25 15.70
N GLU A 406 -6.35 3.27 15.85
CA GLU A 406 -5.42 2.97 14.76
C GLU A 406 -5.75 1.62 14.09
N HIS A 407 -6.37 0.72 14.86
CA HIS A 407 -6.78 -0.57 14.37
C HIS A 407 -7.86 -0.51 13.29
N PHE A 408 -8.82 0.41 13.41
CA PHE A 408 -9.87 0.57 12.41
C PHE A 408 -9.37 1.14 11.09
N ILE A 409 -8.27 1.91 11.11
CA ILE A 409 -7.70 2.51 9.90
C ILE A 409 -7.23 1.41 8.95
N TYR A 410 -6.47 0.43 9.45
CA TYR A 410 -6.00 -0.66 8.60
C TYR A 410 -7.13 -1.63 8.23
N LEU A 411 -8.10 -1.89 9.12
CA LEU A 411 -9.26 -2.73 8.80
C LEU A 411 -10.07 -2.13 7.64
N ASN A 412 -10.41 -0.85 7.74
CA ASN A 412 -11.15 -0.14 6.70
C ASN A 412 -10.38 -0.13 5.37
N ARG A 413 -9.09 0.22 5.41
CA ARG A 413 -8.23 0.22 4.21
C ARG A 413 -8.14 -1.18 3.57
N THR A 414 -8.07 -2.22 4.38
CA THR A 414 -7.99 -3.60 3.89
C THR A 414 -9.29 -4.02 3.21
N TYR A 415 -10.44 -3.79 3.85
CA TYR A 415 -11.72 -4.16 3.26
C TYR A 415 -12.09 -3.33 2.03
N VAL A 416 -11.81 -2.02 2.03
CA VAL A 416 -11.99 -1.18 0.84
C VAL A 416 -11.12 -1.69 -0.33
N GLY A 417 -9.86 -2.02 -0.07
CA GLY A 417 -8.98 -2.57 -1.10
C GLY A 417 -9.41 -3.96 -1.59
N LEU A 418 -9.86 -4.83 -0.67
CA LEU A 418 -10.44 -6.13 -1.01
C LEU A 418 -11.68 -5.96 -1.91
N PHE A 419 -12.60 -5.05 -1.57
CA PHE A 419 -13.79 -4.80 -2.37
C PHE A 419 -13.43 -4.25 -3.75
N ALA A 420 -12.45 -3.37 -3.83
CA ALA A 420 -11.94 -2.88 -5.12
C ALA A 420 -11.38 -4.02 -5.98
N LEU A 421 -10.59 -4.94 -5.41
CA LEU A 421 -10.10 -6.14 -6.12
C LEU A 421 -11.25 -7.03 -6.60
N LEU A 422 -12.23 -7.31 -5.74
CA LEU A 422 -13.38 -8.15 -6.08
C LEU A 422 -14.26 -7.51 -7.16
N THR A 423 -14.39 -6.19 -7.16
CA THR A 423 -15.14 -5.46 -8.20
C THR A 423 -14.37 -5.35 -9.51
N GLU A 424 -13.08 -5.09 -9.49
CA GLU A 424 -12.27 -5.12 -10.72
C GLU A 424 -12.28 -6.53 -11.31
N LEU A 425 -12.18 -7.55 -10.46
CA LEU A 425 -12.40 -8.93 -10.85
C LEU A 425 -13.85 -9.22 -11.26
N GLY A 426 -14.82 -8.38 -10.91
CA GLY A 426 -16.27 -8.54 -11.10
C GLY A 426 -16.78 -9.91 -10.67
N ALA A 427 -16.39 -10.32 -9.47
CA ALA A 427 -16.71 -11.61 -8.89
C ALA A 427 -18.03 -11.57 -8.10
N ALA A 428 -18.82 -12.63 -8.22
CA ALA A 428 -19.86 -12.96 -7.25
C ALA A 428 -19.34 -14.04 -6.31
N VAL A 429 -19.48 -13.82 -5.00
CA VAL A 429 -18.91 -14.67 -3.95
C VAL A 429 -19.95 -15.07 -2.92
N GLU A 430 -19.76 -16.21 -2.29
CA GLU A 430 -20.47 -16.66 -1.10
C GLU A 430 -19.87 -15.95 0.12
N THR A 431 -20.69 -15.14 0.78
CA THR A 431 -20.31 -14.29 1.90
C THR A 431 -20.83 -14.81 3.24
N GLY A 432 -21.75 -15.77 3.20
CA GLY A 432 -22.17 -16.53 4.39
C GLY A 432 -20.96 -17.20 5.05
N VAL A 433 -21.03 -17.41 6.37
CA VAL A 433 -19.94 -18.00 7.14
C VAL A 433 -19.62 -19.40 6.57
N ALA A 434 -18.53 -19.48 5.78
CA ALA A 434 -17.86 -20.74 5.56
C ALA A 434 -17.32 -21.21 6.92
N MET A 435 -17.76 -22.41 7.33
CA MET A 435 -17.51 -23.02 8.64
C MET A 435 -16.04 -23.03 9.07
#